data_AF-A0A1G0N6B7-F1
#
_entry.id   AF-A0A1G0N6B7-F1
#
_cell.length_a   1.000
_cell.length_b   1.000
_cell.length_c   1.000
_cell.angle_alpha   90.00
_cell.angle_beta   90.00
_cell.angle_gamma   90.00
#
_symmetry.space_group_name_H-M   'P 1'
#
loop_
_entity.id
_entity.type
_entity.pdbx_description
1 polymer ?
#
loop_
_entity_poly.entity_id
_entity_poly.type
_entity_poly.pdbx_seq_one_letter_code
_entity_poly.pdbx_strand_id
1 'polypeptide(L)'
;MGASTLTRTHRTFPDRGEALAHFFARAGEAPRLVAYDDEMGCPLDTALAALEWTNAVGILADTDLMHAARLGGDSAAAMVERRRDGRRVFVYLGPRMDTPPADPYEGSLLFDEPGVRAYEFVQRAHALAHFLRVTQGVGAMLSVLSRRAPELRHAKRWLRTLFEEASGERPTQLLAAWFATTGAGFVFLPRGEGQPFFYEEVGA
;
A
#
# COMPACT_ATOMS: atom_id res chain seq x y z
N MET A 1 27.37 -18.29 -1.08
CA MET A 1 26.14 -17.50 -1.22
C MET A 1 26.49 -16.33 -2.13
N GLY A 2 26.12 -16.40 -3.41
CA GLY A 2 26.36 -15.29 -4.33
C GLY A 2 25.46 -14.12 -3.96
N ALA A 3 26.02 -12.91 -3.89
CA ALA A 3 25.21 -11.69 -3.77
C ALA A 3 24.25 -11.67 -4.97
N SER A 4 22.93 -11.71 -4.70
CA SER A 4 21.94 -11.43 -5.74
C SER A 4 22.17 -9.98 -6.15
N THR A 5 22.59 -9.78 -7.40
CA THR A 5 22.74 -8.44 -7.97
C THR A 5 21.34 -7.87 -8.15
N LEU A 6 20.91 -7.04 -7.20
CA LEU A 6 19.69 -6.28 -7.35
C LEU A 6 19.83 -5.37 -8.58
N THR A 7 18.82 -5.39 -9.45
CA THR A 7 18.71 -4.51 -10.60
C THR A 7 17.77 -3.37 -10.26
N ARG A 8 18.18 -2.14 -10.61
CA ARG A 8 17.37 -0.93 -10.47
C ARG A 8 17.33 -0.19 -11.78
N THR A 9 16.13 0.18 -12.22
CA THR A 9 15.93 1.02 -13.40
C THR A 9 15.03 2.18 -13.07
N HIS A 10 15.33 3.34 -13.64
CA HIS A 10 14.46 4.52 -13.55
C HIS A 10 14.07 5.00 -14.94
N ARG A 11 12.88 5.57 -15.05
CA ARG A 11 12.36 6.22 -16.26
C ARG A 11 11.55 7.44 -15.87
N THR A 12 11.48 8.41 -16.77
CA THR A 12 10.64 9.60 -16.61
C THR A 12 9.65 9.69 -17.76
N PHE A 13 8.45 10.19 -17.49
CA PHE A 13 7.40 10.35 -18.49
C PHE A 13 6.83 11.76 -18.45
N PRO A 14 6.53 12.37 -19.62
CA PRO A 14 6.00 13.73 -19.70
C PRO A 14 4.57 13.83 -19.15
N ASP A 15 3.79 12.75 -19.21
CA ASP A 15 2.41 12.73 -18.75
C ASP A 15 2.04 11.44 -18.00
N ARG A 16 0.89 11.53 -17.33
CA ARG A 16 0.33 10.47 -16.49
C ARG A 16 -0.03 9.23 -17.29
N GLY A 17 -0.58 9.41 -18.49
CA GLY A 17 -1.05 8.32 -19.34
C GLY A 17 0.10 7.43 -19.77
N GLU A 18 1.21 8.02 -20.22
CA GLU A 18 2.43 7.28 -20.57
C GLU A 18 3.03 6.56 -19.38
N ALA A 19 3.11 7.21 -18.21
CA ALA A 19 3.63 6.61 -16.99
C ALA A 19 2.80 5.39 -16.56
N LEU A 20 1.46 5.51 -16.55
CA LEU A 20 0.55 4.42 -16.18
C LEU A 20 0.53 3.32 -17.25
N ALA A 21 0.60 3.65 -18.54
CA ALA A 21 0.69 2.66 -19.60
C ALA A 21 1.95 1.81 -19.46
N HIS A 22 3.10 2.45 -19.22
CA HIS A 22 4.34 1.75 -18.93
C HIS A 22 4.20 0.87 -17.68
N PHE A 23 3.67 1.43 -16.59
CA PHE A 23 3.45 0.70 -15.35
C PHE A 23 2.60 -0.54 -15.53
N PHE A 24 1.44 -0.45 -16.20
CA PHE A 24 0.56 -1.60 -16.41
C PHE A 24 1.21 -2.65 -17.32
N ALA A 25 1.98 -2.23 -18.32
CA ALA A 25 2.74 -3.15 -19.17
C ALA A 25 3.82 -3.90 -18.38
N ARG A 26 4.54 -3.23 -17.46
CA ARG A 26 5.55 -3.85 -16.59
C ARG A 26 4.92 -4.74 -15.51
N ALA A 27 3.80 -4.30 -14.93
CA ALA A 27 3.09 -5.03 -13.90
C ALA A 27 2.55 -6.37 -14.42
N GLY A 28 2.05 -6.44 -15.66
CA GLY A 28 1.43 -7.64 -16.21
C GLY A 28 0.28 -8.14 -15.34
N GLU A 29 0.47 -9.30 -14.69
CA GLU A 29 -0.49 -9.91 -13.75
C GLU A 29 -0.12 -9.70 -12.27
N ALA A 30 0.94 -8.95 -12.00
CA ALA A 30 1.40 -8.70 -10.64
C ALA A 30 0.33 -7.99 -9.80
N PRO A 31 0.18 -8.38 -8.53
CA PRO A 31 -0.58 -7.62 -7.54
C PRO A 31 -0.15 -6.17 -7.51
N ARG A 32 -1.10 -5.24 -7.39
CA ARG A 32 -0.81 -3.81 -7.44
C ARG A 32 -1.67 -2.98 -6.50
N LEU A 33 -1.13 -1.83 -6.13
CA LEU A 33 -1.80 -0.75 -5.45
C LEU A 33 -1.84 0.47 -6.37
N VAL A 34 -2.96 1.18 -6.38
CA VAL A 34 -3.12 2.45 -7.12
C VAL A 34 -3.70 3.49 -6.16
N ALA A 35 -3.24 4.73 -6.24
CA ALA A 35 -3.76 5.83 -5.44
C ALA A 35 -5.26 6.01 -5.69
N TYR A 36 -6.02 6.20 -4.62
CA TYR A 36 -7.44 6.54 -4.68
C TYR A 36 -7.65 7.97 -5.19
N ASP A 37 -6.85 8.89 -4.65
CA ASP A 37 -6.69 10.25 -5.14
C ASP A 37 -5.38 10.30 -5.94
N ASP A 38 -5.50 10.33 -7.25
CA ASP A 38 -4.37 10.29 -8.18
C ASP A 38 -3.73 11.65 -8.45
N GLU A 39 -4.28 12.74 -7.88
CA GLU A 39 -3.69 14.07 -7.89
C GLU A 39 -2.76 14.27 -6.68
N MET A 40 -3.14 13.72 -5.52
CA MET A 40 -2.32 13.77 -4.30
C MET A 40 -1.32 12.62 -4.18
N GLY A 41 -1.70 11.41 -4.59
CA GLY A 41 -0.88 10.21 -4.39
C GLY A 41 -0.72 9.84 -2.92
N CYS A 42 0.20 8.91 -2.63
CA CYS A 42 0.45 8.39 -1.28
C CYS A 42 1.85 8.77 -0.77
N PRO A 43 1.99 9.44 0.38
CA PRO A 43 3.28 9.90 0.88
C PRO A 43 4.11 8.76 1.48
N LEU A 44 5.07 8.24 0.70
CA LEU A 44 5.70 6.95 0.94
C LEU A 44 6.64 6.90 2.15
N ASP A 45 7.27 8.02 2.53
CA ASP A 45 8.37 8.04 3.52
C ASP A 45 7.96 7.49 4.91
N THR A 46 6.66 7.56 5.22
CA THR A 46 6.08 7.10 6.49
C THR A 46 5.41 5.72 6.39
N ALA A 47 5.34 5.17 5.17
CA ALA A 47 4.66 3.93 4.86
C ALA A 47 5.32 2.69 5.47
N LEU A 48 6.62 2.57 5.26
CA LEU A 48 7.34 1.36 5.59
C LEU A 48 7.40 1.15 7.10
N ALA A 49 7.67 2.22 7.84
CA ALA A 49 7.75 2.19 9.31
C ALA A 49 6.43 1.70 9.93
N ALA A 50 5.28 2.17 9.44
CA ALA A 50 3.98 1.72 9.92
C ALA A 50 3.72 0.23 9.62
N LEU A 51 4.04 -0.23 8.40
CA LEU A 51 3.89 -1.64 8.03
C LEU A 51 4.84 -2.57 8.81
N GLU A 52 6.06 -2.11 9.07
CA GLU A 52 7.05 -2.88 9.84
C GLU A 52 6.68 -2.97 11.31
N TRP A 53 6.28 -1.86 11.93
CA TRP A 53 5.86 -1.85 13.33
C TRP A 53 4.63 -2.74 13.55
N THR A 54 3.58 -2.56 12.75
CA THR A 54 2.33 -3.34 12.88
C THR A 54 2.55 -4.84 12.64
N ASN A 55 3.52 -5.21 11.81
CA ASN A 55 3.93 -6.59 11.67
C ASN A 55 4.75 -7.10 12.87
N ALA A 56 5.70 -6.30 13.39
CA ALA A 56 6.54 -6.67 14.53
C ALA A 56 5.73 -6.90 15.82
N VAL A 57 4.68 -6.12 16.04
CA VAL A 57 3.77 -6.28 17.20
C VAL A 57 2.67 -7.33 16.97
N GLY A 58 2.71 -8.06 15.85
CA GLY A 58 1.81 -9.19 15.58
C GLY A 58 0.40 -8.81 15.11
N ILE A 59 0.13 -7.53 14.82
CA ILE A 59 -1.16 -7.10 14.31
C ILE A 59 -1.34 -7.54 12.86
N LEU A 60 -0.35 -7.25 12.00
CA LEU A 60 -0.32 -7.71 10.61
C LEU A 60 0.59 -8.94 10.45
N ALA A 61 0.18 -9.87 9.60
CA ALA A 61 0.96 -11.06 9.26
C ALA A 61 1.59 -10.89 7.88
N ASP A 62 2.79 -11.45 7.67
CA ASP A 62 3.49 -11.38 6.38
C ASP A 62 2.69 -11.99 5.21
N THR A 63 1.76 -12.90 5.52
CA THR A 63 0.86 -13.56 4.56
C THR A 63 -0.45 -12.81 4.32
N ASP A 64 -0.68 -11.69 5.01
CA ASP A 64 -1.87 -10.87 4.78
C ASP A 64 -1.83 -10.26 3.38
N LEU A 65 -2.99 -10.18 2.72
CA LEU A 65 -3.14 -9.51 1.43
C LEU A 65 -3.61 -8.07 1.65
N MET A 66 -2.82 -7.10 1.23
CA MET A 66 -3.08 -5.68 1.44
C MET A 66 -4.08 -5.14 0.42
N HIS A 67 -5.33 -4.94 0.85
CA HIS A 67 -6.42 -4.43 0.00
C HIS A 67 -6.48 -2.91 -0.05
N ALA A 68 -6.08 -2.24 1.03
CA ALA A 68 -5.91 -0.81 1.04
C ALA A 68 -4.85 -0.41 2.06
N ALA A 69 -4.17 0.71 1.82
CA ALA A 69 -3.27 1.31 2.78
C ALA A 69 -3.28 2.82 2.63
N ARG A 70 -3.36 3.55 3.73
CA ARG A 70 -3.00 4.96 3.80
C ARG A 70 -1.75 5.04 4.63
N LEU A 71 -0.71 5.50 3.99
CA LEU A 71 0.63 5.53 4.51
C LEU A 71 0.98 7.01 4.63
N GLY A 72 0.80 7.60 5.81
CA GLY A 72 0.94 9.05 6.00
C GLY A 72 1.54 9.41 7.36
N GLY A 73 2.08 10.64 7.44
CA GLY A 73 2.94 11.13 8.52
C GLY A 73 2.43 10.86 9.93
N ASP A 74 1.27 11.43 10.27
CA ASP A 74 0.77 11.39 11.65
C ASP A 74 -0.23 10.25 11.91
N SER A 75 -0.68 9.55 10.85
CA SER A 75 -1.59 8.41 10.97
C SER A 75 -1.47 7.46 9.79
N ALA A 76 -1.31 6.17 10.09
CA ALA A 76 -1.35 5.10 9.12
C ALA A 76 -2.62 4.26 9.29
N ALA A 77 -3.16 3.79 8.18
CA ALA A 77 -4.26 2.85 8.17
C ALA A 77 -4.02 1.76 7.12
N ALA A 78 -4.48 0.55 7.37
CA ALA A 78 -4.42 -0.56 6.44
C ALA A 78 -5.72 -1.35 6.46
N MET A 79 -6.09 -1.90 5.31
CA MET A 79 -7.10 -2.92 5.17
C MET A 79 -6.44 -4.14 4.57
N VAL A 80 -6.50 -5.26 5.27
CA VAL A 80 -5.93 -6.53 4.82
C VAL A 80 -6.98 -7.63 4.74
N GLU A 81 -6.70 -8.64 3.93
CA GLU A 81 -7.39 -9.91 3.95
C GLU A 81 -6.48 -10.96 4.59
N ARG A 82 -7.07 -11.73 5.50
CA ARG A 82 -6.44 -12.85 6.19
C ARG A 82 -7.27 -14.10 6.01
N ARG A 83 -6.59 -15.26 5.92
CA ARG A 83 -7.26 -16.57 6.04
C ARG A 83 -7.23 -17.04 7.49
N ARG A 84 -8.39 -17.29 8.08
CA ARG A 84 -8.58 -17.90 9.40
C ARG A 84 -9.53 -19.08 9.26
N ASP A 85 -9.10 -20.28 9.69
CA ASP A 85 -9.90 -21.51 9.63
C ASP A 85 -10.55 -21.77 8.25
N GLY A 86 -9.79 -21.54 7.18
CA GLY A 86 -10.26 -21.71 5.80
C GLY A 86 -11.19 -20.59 5.28
N ARG A 87 -11.56 -19.63 6.12
CA ARG A 87 -12.41 -18.48 5.76
C ARG A 87 -11.56 -17.24 5.51
N ARG A 88 -12.02 -16.39 4.59
CA ARG A 88 -11.45 -15.06 4.35
C ARG A 88 -12.10 -14.09 5.32
N VAL A 89 -11.29 -13.35 6.05
CA VAL A 89 -11.73 -12.22 6.89
C VAL A 89 -10.97 -10.97 6.46
N PHE A 90 -11.60 -9.83 6.62
CA PHE A 90 -11.03 -8.55 6.23
C PHE A 90 -10.79 -7.71 7.48
N VAL A 91 -9.57 -7.26 7.69
CA VAL A 91 -9.18 -6.53 8.88
C VAL A 91 -8.84 -5.10 8.49
N TYR A 92 -9.56 -4.15 9.06
CA TYR A 92 -9.11 -2.76 9.10
C TYR A 92 -8.21 -2.57 10.33
N LEU A 93 -7.16 -1.78 10.17
CA LEU A 93 -6.29 -1.28 11.22
C LEU A 93 -6.04 0.20 10.96
N GLY A 94 -6.15 1.06 11.98
CA GLY A 94 -5.78 2.46 11.82
C GLY A 94 -6.06 3.29 13.07
N PRO A 95 -6.04 4.62 12.97
CA PRO A 95 -6.15 5.49 14.13
C PRO A 95 -7.45 5.26 14.91
N ARG A 96 -7.41 5.51 16.22
CA ARG A 96 -8.63 5.58 17.02
C ARG A 96 -9.49 6.72 16.50
N MET A 97 -10.72 6.38 16.12
CA MET A 97 -11.75 7.36 15.82
C MET A 97 -12.69 7.49 17.02
N ASP A 98 -13.12 8.72 17.29
CA ASP A 98 -14.22 8.97 18.23
C ASP A 98 -15.55 8.44 17.69
N THR A 99 -15.67 8.30 16.37
CA THR A 99 -16.84 7.72 15.72
C THR A 99 -16.74 6.19 15.65
N PRO A 100 -17.69 5.44 16.24
CA PRO A 100 -17.73 3.99 16.09
C PRO A 100 -17.85 3.56 14.61
N PRO A 101 -17.54 2.28 14.28
CA PRO A 101 -17.88 1.71 12.98
C PRO A 101 -19.34 1.96 12.65
N ALA A 102 -19.64 2.11 11.35
CA ALA A 102 -21.02 1.98 10.92
C ALA A 102 -21.48 0.56 11.29
N ASP A 103 -22.55 0.47 12.08
CA ASP A 103 -23.25 -0.72 12.54
C ASP A 103 -22.43 -1.83 13.29
N PRO A 104 -22.82 -2.24 14.51
CA PRO A 104 -22.25 -3.41 15.19
C PRO A 104 -22.37 -4.74 14.42
N TYR A 105 -23.20 -4.86 13.38
CA TYR A 105 -23.26 -6.05 12.51
C TYR A 105 -22.19 -6.07 11.41
N GLU A 106 -21.51 -4.96 11.14
CA GLU A 106 -20.61 -4.87 10.00
C GLU A 106 -19.15 -5.15 10.36
N GLY A 107 -18.73 -4.91 11.61
CA GLY A 107 -17.39 -5.28 12.06
C GLY A 107 -17.25 -5.57 13.55
N SER A 108 -16.41 -6.54 13.90
CA SER A 108 -16.09 -6.93 15.28
C SER A 108 -14.75 -6.32 15.72
N LEU A 109 -14.70 -5.74 16.90
CA LEU A 109 -13.46 -5.21 17.47
C LEU A 109 -12.46 -6.35 17.69
N LEU A 110 -11.28 -6.25 17.08
CA LEU A 110 -10.17 -7.18 17.30
C LEU A 110 -9.12 -6.62 18.28
N PHE A 111 -8.94 -5.31 18.27
CA PHE A 111 -7.84 -4.63 18.96
C PHE A 111 -8.22 -3.19 19.29
N ASP A 112 -7.93 -2.74 20.51
CA ASP A 112 -8.14 -1.36 20.96
C ASP A 112 -7.00 -0.94 21.90
N GLU A 113 -5.98 -0.30 21.35
CA GLU A 113 -4.82 0.22 22.09
C GLU A 113 -4.72 1.75 21.92
N PRO A 114 -3.94 2.45 22.76
CA PRO A 114 -3.68 3.87 22.58
C PRO A 114 -3.21 4.17 21.15
N GLY A 115 -3.95 5.06 20.47
CA GLY A 115 -3.65 5.49 19.10
C GLY A 115 -4.08 4.57 17.97
N VAL A 116 -4.47 3.30 18.22
CA VAL A 116 -4.80 2.35 17.15
C VAL A 116 -6.00 1.43 17.48
N ARG A 117 -6.84 1.17 16.47
CA ARG A 117 -7.96 0.22 16.54
C ARG A 117 -7.95 -0.72 15.35
N ALA A 118 -8.36 -1.96 15.59
CA ALA A 118 -8.59 -2.94 14.53
C ALA A 118 -9.99 -3.53 14.58
N TYR A 119 -10.59 -3.68 13.41
CA TYR A 119 -11.92 -4.26 13.23
C TYR A 119 -11.87 -5.37 12.18
N GLU A 120 -12.51 -6.49 12.47
CA GLU A 120 -12.73 -7.59 11.53
C GLU A 120 -14.07 -7.45 10.84
N PHE A 121 -14.11 -7.67 9.54
CA PHE A 121 -15.28 -7.64 8.68
C PHE A 121 -15.37 -8.97 7.92
N VAL A 122 -16.59 -9.44 7.71
CA VAL A 122 -16.86 -10.63 6.88
C VAL A 122 -16.74 -10.29 5.38
N GLN A 123 -17.08 -9.06 5.00
CA GLN A 123 -17.13 -8.62 3.60
C GLN A 123 -16.07 -7.57 3.29
N ARG A 124 -15.38 -7.76 2.15
CA ARG A 124 -14.38 -6.82 1.64
C ARG A 124 -14.95 -5.40 1.48
N ALA A 125 -16.16 -5.29 0.95
CA ALA A 125 -16.79 -4.00 0.68
C ALA A 125 -16.98 -3.18 1.97
N HIS A 126 -17.41 -3.81 3.07
CA HIS A 126 -17.61 -3.13 4.35
C HIS A 126 -16.28 -2.67 4.97
N ALA A 127 -15.26 -3.54 4.97
CA ALA A 127 -13.93 -3.16 5.41
C ALA A 127 -13.34 -1.99 4.58
N LEU A 128 -13.54 -2.01 3.27
CA LEU A 128 -13.08 -0.94 2.38
C LEU A 128 -13.86 0.37 2.60
N ALA A 129 -15.18 0.30 2.75
CA ALA A 129 -16.00 1.45 3.06
C ALA A 129 -15.60 2.07 4.42
N HIS A 130 -15.36 1.23 5.44
CA HIS A 130 -14.84 1.68 6.72
C HIS A 130 -13.49 2.36 6.56
N PHE A 131 -12.55 1.75 5.83
CA PHE A 131 -11.24 2.32 5.57
C PHE A 131 -11.34 3.69 4.88
N LEU A 132 -12.14 3.82 3.82
CA LEU A 132 -12.31 5.09 3.10
C LEU A 132 -12.99 6.16 3.97
N ARG A 133 -13.98 5.77 4.78
CA ARG A 133 -14.62 6.68 5.74
C ARG A 133 -13.63 7.19 6.79
N VAL A 134 -12.71 6.37 7.27
CA VAL A 134 -11.72 6.82 8.27
C VAL A 134 -10.62 7.66 7.62
N THR A 135 -10.15 7.25 6.45
CA THR A 135 -9.04 7.92 5.76
C THR A 135 -9.45 9.14 4.95
N GLN A 136 -10.75 9.31 4.69
CA GLN A 136 -11.29 10.27 3.72
C GLN A 136 -10.73 10.07 2.30
N GLY A 137 -10.11 8.92 2.01
CA GLY A 137 -9.48 8.63 0.71
C GLY A 137 -8.14 9.34 0.44
N VAL A 138 -7.81 10.39 1.20
CA VAL A 138 -6.57 11.17 0.97
C VAL A 138 -5.34 10.34 1.33
N GLY A 139 -4.42 10.19 0.38
CA GLY A 139 -3.22 9.36 0.56
C GLY A 139 -3.50 7.86 0.62
N ALA A 140 -4.73 7.43 0.29
CA ALA A 140 -5.09 6.03 0.24
C ALA A 140 -4.62 5.38 -1.06
N MET A 141 -4.12 4.16 -0.94
CA MET A 141 -3.77 3.25 -2.02
C MET A 141 -4.69 2.05 -1.95
N LEU A 142 -5.30 1.68 -3.08
CA LEU A 142 -6.23 0.56 -3.16
C LEU A 142 -5.67 -0.55 -4.05
N SER A 143 -5.89 -1.80 -3.63
CA SER A 143 -5.65 -2.96 -4.48
C SER A 143 -6.80 -3.12 -5.46
N VAL A 144 -6.59 -2.63 -6.67
CA VAL A 144 -7.54 -2.70 -7.79
C VAL A 144 -6.81 -3.13 -9.07
N LEU A 145 -7.57 -3.49 -10.11
CA LEU A 145 -7.05 -3.78 -11.44
C LEU A 145 -6.01 -4.93 -11.48
N SER A 146 -6.10 -5.86 -10.54
CA SER A 146 -5.30 -7.09 -10.46
C SER A 146 -6.14 -8.24 -9.90
N ARG A 147 -5.75 -9.49 -10.19
CA ARG A 147 -6.49 -10.68 -9.73
C ARG A 147 -6.44 -10.89 -8.21
N ARG A 148 -5.39 -10.39 -7.56
CA ARG A 148 -5.18 -10.53 -6.11
C ARG A 148 -4.44 -9.33 -5.55
N ALA A 149 -4.67 -9.06 -4.27
CA ALA A 149 -3.95 -8.03 -3.52
C ALA A 149 -2.50 -8.42 -3.22
N PRO A 150 -1.58 -7.45 -3.07
CA PRO A 150 -0.19 -7.71 -2.71
C PRO A 150 -0.07 -8.38 -1.33
N GLU A 151 0.80 -9.38 -1.22
CA GLU A 151 1.16 -9.92 0.10
C GLU A 151 2.06 -8.95 0.85
N LEU A 152 1.81 -8.76 2.14
CA LEU A 152 2.52 -7.79 2.98
C LEU A 152 4.04 -7.99 2.96
N ARG A 153 4.51 -9.24 2.98
CA ARG A 153 5.94 -9.56 2.89
C ARG A 153 6.62 -9.01 1.64
N HIS A 154 5.93 -9.04 0.49
CA HIS A 154 6.49 -8.53 -0.77
C HIS A 154 6.48 -7.00 -0.78
N ALA A 155 5.42 -6.39 -0.29
CA ALA A 155 5.35 -4.94 -0.13
C ALA A 155 6.48 -4.42 0.77
N LYS A 156 6.64 -4.99 1.97
CA LYS A 156 7.73 -4.62 2.91
C LYS A 156 9.11 -4.80 2.30
N ARG A 157 9.38 -5.96 1.70
CA ARG A 157 10.69 -6.26 1.09
C ARG A 157 11.06 -5.21 0.07
N TRP A 158 10.18 -4.93 -0.88
CA TRP A 158 10.51 -4.05 -2.00
C TRP A 158 10.46 -2.57 -1.64
N LEU A 159 9.59 -2.16 -0.72
CA LEU A 159 9.63 -0.81 -0.16
C LEU A 159 10.95 -0.57 0.57
N ARG A 160 11.44 -1.54 1.34
CA ARG A 160 12.75 -1.44 1.99
C ARG A 160 13.88 -1.28 0.99
N THR A 161 13.93 -2.14 -0.03
CA THR A 161 14.92 -2.01 -1.12
C THR A 161 14.83 -0.65 -1.79
N LEU A 162 13.63 -0.17 -2.09
CA LEU A 162 13.39 1.14 -2.70
C LEU A 162 13.97 2.29 -1.84
N PHE A 163 13.88 2.20 -0.51
CA PHE A 163 14.38 3.22 0.42
C PHE A 163 15.88 3.14 0.72
N GLU A 164 16.45 1.94 0.90
CA GLU A 164 17.86 1.75 1.26
C GLU A 164 18.84 2.33 0.22
N GLU A 165 18.44 2.37 -1.05
CA GLU A 165 19.27 2.81 -2.16
C GLU A 165 18.69 4.08 -2.85
N ALA A 166 17.76 4.78 -2.20
CA ALA A 166 17.12 5.96 -2.79
C ALA A 166 18.14 7.07 -3.07
N SER A 167 18.18 7.59 -4.30
CA SER A 167 18.83 8.88 -4.56
C SER A 167 17.96 9.98 -3.95
N GLY A 168 18.58 11.03 -3.38
CA GLY A 168 17.86 12.16 -2.76
C GLY A 168 16.94 12.96 -3.70
N GLU A 169 16.82 12.56 -4.97
CA GLU A 169 16.07 13.25 -6.02
C GLU A 169 14.69 12.65 -6.33
N ARG A 170 14.33 11.50 -5.74
CA ARG A 170 13.03 10.86 -6.02
C ARG A 170 11.84 11.65 -5.43
N PRO A 171 10.71 11.78 -6.14
CA PRO A 171 9.46 12.27 -5.54
C PRO A 171 8.93 11.29 -4.47
N THR A 172 8.18 11.78 -3.50
CA THR A 172 7.72 10.97 -2.35
C THR A 172 6.26 10.55 -2.47
N GLN A 173 5.52 11.14 -3.41
CA GLN A 173 4.10 10.86 -3.63
C GLN A 173 3.93 9.71 -4.62
N LEU A 174 3.59 8.53 -4.11
CA LEU A 174 3.38 7.32 -4.90
C LEU A 174 1.99 7.35 -5.56
N LEU A 175 1.96 7.21 -6.88
CA LEU A 175 0.74 7.06 -7.68
C LEU A 175 0.32 5.59 -7.79
N ALA A 176 1.26 4.69 -8.03
CA ALA A 176 0.98 3.26 -8.20
C ALA A 176 2.20 2.40 -7.86
N ALA A 177 1.96 1.18 -7.37
CA ALA A 177 3.02 0.20 -7.16
C ALA A 177 2.55 -1.21 -7.49
N TRP A 178 3.39 -2.01 -8.15
CA TRP A 178 3.17 -3.44 -8.34
C TRP A 178 4.22 -4.25 -7.56
N PHE A 179 3.84 -5.43 -7.08
CA PHE A 179 4.66 -6.27 -6.21
C PHE A 179 4.65 -7.72 -6.67
N ALA A 180 5.81 -8.27 -7.00
CA ALA A 180 6.01 -9.67 -7.33
C ALA A 180 7.08 -10.30 -6.42
N THR A 181 7.26 -11.62 -6.53
CA THR A 181 8.31 -12.33 -5.78
C THR A 181 9.72 -11.86 -6.15
N THR A 182 9.92 -11.52 -7.42
CA THR A 182 11.22 -11.22 -8.03
C THR A 182 11.44 -9.73 -8.30
N GLY A 183 10.43 -8.88 -8.12
CA GLY A 183 10.60 -7.43 -8.29
C GLY A 183 9.39 -6.62 -7.86
N ALA A 184 9.52 -5.31 -7.95
CA ALA A 184 8.46 -4.32 -7.80
C ALA A 184 8.72 -3.11 -8.68
N GLY A 185 7.66 -2.40 -9.03
CA GLY A 185 7.75 -1.14 -9.76
C GLY A 185 6.83 -0.09 -9.15
N PHE A 186 7.26 1.15 -9.19
CA PHE A 186 6.69 2.28 -8.47
C PHE A 186 6.57 3.47 -9.43
N VAL A 187 5.39 4.06 -9.53
CA VAL A 187 5.16 5.33 -10.23
C VAL A 187 4.93 6.40 -9.19
N PHE A 188 5.60 7.54 -9.34
CA PHE A 188 5.47 8.69 -8.47
C PHE A 188 4.92 9.90 -9.24
N LEU A 189 4.17 10.73 -8.53
CA LEU A 189 3.74 12.02 -9.02
C LEU A 189 4.94 12.97 -9.18
N PRO A 190 4.87 13.93 -10.13
CA PRO A 190 5.86 14.99 -10.24
C PRO A 190 5.98 15.83 -8.96
N ARG A 191 7.15 16.41 -8.68
CA ARG A 191 7.33 17.31 -7.52
C ARG A 191 6.67 18.69 -7.72
N GLY A 192 6.28 19.01 -8.95
CA GLY A 192 5.65 20.29 -9.29
C GLY A 192 5.17 20.30 -10.73
N GLU A 193 4.44 21.35 -11.09
CA GLU A 193 3.90 21.53 -12.43
C GLU A 193 5.02 21.55 -13.50
N GLY A 194 4.77 20.88 -14.63
CA GLY A 194 5.74 20.77 -15.73
C GLY A 194 6.91 19.80 -15.49
N GLN A 195 7.01 19.18 -14.30
CA GLN A 195 7.97 18.12 -14.05
C GLN A 195 7.44 16.75 -14.50
N PRO A 196 8.32 15.82 -14.89
CA PRO A 196 7.90 14.52 -15.37
C PRO A 196 7.43 13.61 -14.22
N PHE A 197 6.60 12.64 -14.56
CA PHE A 197 6.33 11.47 -13.72
C PHE A 197 7.59 10.62 -13.62
N PHE A 198 7.79 10.01 -12.46
CA PHE A 198 8.96 9.15 -12.20
C PHE A 198 8.51 7.70 -12.05
N TYR A 199 9.19 6.79 -12.73
CA TYR A 199 9.03 5.35 -12.57
C TYR A 199 10.34 4.74 -12.08
N GLU A 200 10.25 3.88 -11.07
CA GLU A 200 11.37 3.09 -10.56
C GLU A 200 10.99 1.62 -10.51
N GLU A 201 11.87 0.76 -10.97
CA GLU A 201 11.71 -0.69 -10.88
C GLU A 201 12.93 -1.31 -10.20
N VAL A 202 12.67 -2.20 -9.25
CA VAL A 202 13.67 -2.96 -8.51
C VAL A 202 13.41 -4.46 -8.70
N GLY A 203 14.46 -5.23 -8.89
CA GLY A 203 14.36 -6.67 -9.14
C GLY A 203 15.57 -7.45 -8.65
N ALA A 204 15.40 -8.75 -8.44
CA ALA A 204 16.43 -9.69 -8.02
C ALA A 204 16.62 -10.81 -9.05
#